data_AF-A0A0C2JUI4-F1
#
_entry.id   AF-A0A0C2JUI4-F1
#
_cell.length_a   1.000
_cell.length_b   1.000
_cell.length_c   1.000
_cell.angle_alpha   90.00
_cell.angle_beta   90.00
_cell.angle_gamma   90.00
#
_symmetry.space_group_name_H-M   'P 1'
#
loop_
_entity.id
_entity.type
_entity.pdbx_description
1 polymer ?
#
loop_
_entity_poly.entity_id
_entity_poly.type
_entity_poly.pdbx_seq_one_letter_code
_entity_poly.pdbx_strand_id
1 'polypeptide(L)'
;MDLQENKQALHIYVVGAQSEDLIRQMEAVRNFVSHFSHQSFSTDVHSFIKHFPRKLYEEFKKTSEEEVWIKRNHQHISMFFEVFTFIFQYPLIPCYSLAEPFVELCLKFIKTCDPELNLDAHSLIDSITRCVAHEPNRVLFINENGLYNLYCYLQIPKINLSKNFKIFCRNICEFNIENSSSLCSLKLSENINQIMNKYLSTKDEDISWILFTVLRMFHRLGVLDGINLNVSKLYTITHSMFIIDINKSEYHGALISVSYVWVVIINGPRNTFQINTIDKLVLIATIFAIDLSLNLLNVFYGVGPLKENKNTKQMLYIIYLTLVAFPIIDHSAYPWLRSVLIKLHHSVQKYINTEFLRYFSFNNQFLFAQYFLKSQAILKIRISKKDAKKLDWFFGTLATQQPLSNIYLLIGIHSAYLATHLNLDIAEPCKMSTWPLLVFFTDIKNILKDLITALSDETYITKLETEQKLFMYEDLKSQYLSIINEDLIQNVFSECEYQLRSHFDNLSPEIFENNCYNIYKNLMARTIHSLNESNYLDKNRAGSFMKVYHVNTGKFSQIPVDHATSVVTDDFKVMSTTLIQANANSPLRINALLKWFILIYEIKFIFGDIKSKFDNLNFI
;
A
#
# COMPACT_ATOMS: atom_id res chain seq x y z
N MET A 1 -33.29 -49.89 3.35
CA MET A 1 -33.91 -49.79 2.01
C MET A 1 -33.44 -50.99 1.22
N ASP A 2 -34.34 -51.60 0.46
CA ASP A 2 -34.10 -52.92 -0.12
C ASP A 2 -33.13 -52.81 -1.31
N LEU A 3 -32.05 -53.59 -1.30
CA LEU A 3 -31.12 -53.71 -2.42
C LEU A 3 -31.86 -54.07 -3.71
N GLN A 4 -32.96 -54.81 -3.60
CA GLN A 4 -33.81 -55.19 -4.72
C GLN A 4 -34.56 -53.99 -5.31
N GLU A 5 -35.10 -53.10 -4.47
CA GLU A 5 -35.77 -51.87 -4.91
C GLU A 5 -34.80 -50.97 -5.68
N ASN A 6 -33.56 -50.82 -5.20
CA ASN A 6 -32.54 -50.03 -5.89
C ASN A 6 -32.16 -50.62 -7.26
N LYS A 7 -32.00 -51.95 -7.34
CA LYS A 7 -31.74 -52.63 -8.62
C LYS A 7 -32.90 -52.44 -9.60
N GLN A 8 -34.13 -52.53 -9.10
CA GLN A 8 -35.32 -52.33 -9.92
C GLN A 8 -35.41 -50.87 -10.41
N ALA A 9 -35.19 -49.89 -9.53
CA ALA A 9 -35.17 -48.48 -9.90
C ALA A 9 -34.08 -48.17 -10.94
N LEU A 10 -32.88 -48.73 -10.78
CA LEU A 10 -31.80 -48.60 -11.75
C LEU A 10 -32.16 -49.22 -13.11
N HIS A 11 -32.75 -50.41 -13.11
CA HIS A 11 -33.20 -51.06 -14.35
C HIS A 11 -34.26 -50.22 -15.07
N ILE A 12 -35.27 -49.72 -14.33
CA ILE A 12 -36.31 -48.84 -14.89
C ILE A 12 -35.68 -47.59 -15.51
N TYR A 13 -34.71 -46.97 -14.81
CA TYR A 13 -33.99 -45.82 -15.33
C TYR A 13 -33.24 -46.13 -16.62
N VAL A 14 -32.45 -47.21 -16.67
CA VAL A 14 -31.67 -47.56 -17.86
C VAL A 14 -32.57 -47.81 -19.08
N VAL A 15 -33.69 -48.52 -18.90
CA VAL A 15 -34.67 -48.75 -19.97
C VAL A 15 -35.32 -47.44 -20.40
N GLY A 16 -35.73 -46.59 -19.45
CA GLY A 16 -36.34 -45.30 -19.73
C GLY A 16 -35.40 -44.31 -20.41
N ALA A 17 -34.13 -44.29 -20.01
CA ALA A 17 -33.10 -43.42 -20.59
C ALA A 17 -32.79 -43.75 -22.06
N GLN A 18 -32.96 -45.01 -22.45
CA GLN A 18 -32.83 -45.47 -23.85
C GLN A 18 -34.07 -45.19 -24.71
N SER A 19 -35.18 -44.69 -24.12
CA SER A 19 -36.40 -44.40 -24.88
C SER A 19 -36.15 -43.29 -25.92
N GLU A 20 -36.82 -43.37 -27.06
CA GLU A 20 -36.78 -42.29 -28.06
C GLU A 20 -37.63 -41.09 -27.69
N ASP A 21 -38.57 -41.25 -26.75
CA ASP A 21 -39.48 -40.21 -26.28
C ASP A 21 -38.83 -39.37 -25.17
N LEU A 22 -38.68 -38.07 -25.42
CA LEU A 22 -38.07 -37.14 -24.47
C LEU A 22 -38.83 -37.09 -23.14
N ILE A 23 -40.16 -37.18 -23.16
CA ILE A 23 -40.97 -37.13 -21.94
C ILE A 23 -40.66 -38.35 -21.06
N ARG A 24 -40.59 -39.54 -21.67
CA ARG A 24 -40.20 -40.78 -20.96
C ARG A 24 -38.78 -40.70 -20.41
N GLN A 25 -37.85 -40.10 -21.15
CA GLN A 25 -36.49 -39.87 -20.64
C GLN A 25 -36.50 -38.94 -19.41
N MET A 26 -37.29 -37.86 -19.47
CA MET A 26 -37.41 -36.91 -18.36
C MET A 26 -38.02 -37.56 -17.11
N GLU A 27 -39.09 -38.35 -17.28
CA GLU A 27 -39.73 -39.10 -16.19
C GLU A 27 -38.76 -40.11 -15.58
N ALA A 28 -38.02 -40.87 -16.40
CA ALA A 28 -37.03 -41.82 -15.93
C ALA A 28 -35.95 -41.15 -15.07
N VAL A 29 -35.44 -40.00 -15.49
CA VAL A 29 -34.44 -39.22 -14.73
C VAL A 29 -35.03 -38.69 -13.42
N ARG A 30 -36.23 -38.12 -13.42
CA ARG A 30 -36.90 -37.62 -12.20
C ARG A 30 -37.15 -38.73 -11.19
N ASN A 31 -37.65 -39.87 -11.65
CA ASN A 31 -37.90 -41.03 -10.79
C ASN A 31 -36.60 -41.54 -10.18
N PHE A 32 -35.51 -41.58 -10.96
CA PHE A 32 -34.20 -41.95 -10.45
C PHE A 32 -33.69 -40.95 -9.40
N VAL A 33 -33.67 -39.65 -9.72
CA VAL A 33 -33.23 -38.58 -8.80
C VAL A 33 -34.04 -38.63 -7.51
N SER A 34 -35.36 -38.75 -7.58
CA SER A 34 -36.24 -38.82 -6.41
C SER A 34 -36.02 -40.08 -5.57
N HIS A 35 -35.74 -41.24 -6.18
CA HIS A 35 -35.51 -42.50 -5.47
C HIS A 35 -34.15 -42.50 -4.75
N PHE A 36 -33.13 -41.90 -5.37
CA PHE A 36 -31.76 -41.94 -4.89
C PHE A 36 -31.32 -40.70 -4.10
N SER A 37 -32.05 -39.56 -4.16
CA SER A 37 -31.65 -38.29 -3.53
C SER A 37 -31.35 -38.40 -2.03
N HIS A 38 -32.07 -39.27 -1.31
CA HIS A 38 -31.93 -39.48 0.13
C HIS A 38 -30.98 -40.63 0.49
N GLN A 39 -30.36 -41.28 -0.50
CA GLN A 39 -29.48 -42.42 -0.28
C GLN A 39 -28.02 -41.98 -0.17
N SER A 40 -27.26 -42.64 0.69
CA SER A 40 -25.84 -42.34 0.95
C SER A 40 -24.85 -43.01 -0.03
N PHE A 41 -25.32 -43.78 -1.02
CA PHE A 41 -24.47 -44.66 -1.84
C PHE A 41 -24.04 -44.04 -3.19
N SER A 42 -22.77 -44.25 -3.56
CA SER A 42 -22.10 -43.60 -4.70
C SER A 42 -22.06 -44.41 -6.00
N THR A 43 -22.27 -45.73 -5.96
CA THR A 43 -22.10 -46.59 -7.15
C THR A 43 -23.20 -46.42 -8.18
N ASP A 44 -24.43 -46.14 -7.74
CA ASP A 44 -25.58 -46.01 -8.64
C ASP A 44 -25.53 -44.72 -9.45
N VAL A 45 -24.87 -43.68 -8.93
CA VAL A 45 -24.73 -42.41 -9.65
C VAL A 45 -23.73 -42.52 -10.80
N HIS A 46 -22.75 -43.41 -10.71
CA HIS A 46 -21.90 -43.71 -11.86
C HIS A 46 -22.72 -44.28 -13.02
N SER A 47 -23.63 -45.22 -12.71
CA SER A 47 -24.55 -45.78 -13.69
C SER A 47 -25.53 -44.72 -14.21
N PHE A 48 -25.98 -43.80 -13.36
CA PHE A 48 -26.80 -42.66 -13.76
C PHE A 48 -26.12 -41.83 -14.85
N ILE A 49 -24.89 -41.35 -14.59
CA ILE A 49 -24.14 -40.50 -15.52
C ILE A 49 -23.79 -41.27 -16.79
N LYS A 50 -23.34 -42.52 -16.67
CA LYS A 50 -22.95 -43.38 -17.81
C LYS A 50 -24.11 -43.63 -18.77
N HIS A 51 -25.32 -43.78 -18.24
CA HIS A 51 -26.53 -44.05 -19.01
C HIS A 51 -27.42 -42.81 -19.17
N PHE A 52 -26.86 -41.60 -18.96
CA PHE A 52 -27.66 -40.38 -19.04
C PHE A 52 -28.29 -40.23 -20.44
N PRO A 53 -29.60 -39.89 -20.54
CA PRO A 53 -30.29 -39.91 -21.82
C PRO A 53 -29.72 -38.87 -22.80
N ARG A 54 -29.23 -39.34 -23.96
CA ARG A 54 -28.57 -38.47 -24.94
C ARG A 54 -29.50 -37.37 -25.48
N LYS A 55 -30.75 -37.68 -25.83
CA LYS A 55 -31.70 -36.68 -26.37
C LYS A 55 -31.98 -35.58 -25.34
N LEU A 56 -32.21 -35.96 -24.08
CA LEU A 56 -32.36 -34.99 -22.99
C LEU A 56 -31.12 -34.12 -22.80
N TYR A 57 -29.91 -34.70 -22.85
CA TYR A 57 -28.68 -33.93 -22.76
C TYR A 57 -28.53 -32.91 -23.90
N GLU A 58 -28.81 -33.31 -25.15
CA GLU A 58 -28.78 -32.39 -26.29
C GLU A 58 -29.83 -31.28 -26.16
N GLU A 59 -31.01 -31.57 -25.58
CA GLU A 59 -32.01 -30.54 -25.28
C GLU A 59 -31.54 -29.58 -24.18
N PHE A 60 -30.87 -30.06 -23.14
CA PHE A 60 -30.22 -29.17 -22.15
C PHE A 60 -29.17 -28.28 -22.82
N LYS A 61 -28.32 -28.86 -23.67
CA LYS A 61 -27.31 -28.12 -24.42
C LYS A 61 -27.92 -27.05 -25.31
N LYS A 62 -28.93 -27.40 -26.11
CA LYS A 62 -29.68 -26.48 -26.95
C LYS A 62 -30.31 -25.36 -26.11
N THR A 63 -30.97 -25.70 -25.01
CA THR A 63 -31.57 -24.71 -24.08
C THR A 63 -30.52 -23.75 -23.52
N SER A 64 -29.30 -24.23 -23.23
CA SER A 64 -28.20 -23.41 -22.74
C SER A 64 -27.59 -22.47 -23.80
N GLU A 65 -27.74 -22.79 -25.08
CA GLU A 65 -27.19 -22.04 -26.22
C GLU A 65 -28.17 -21.02 -26.82
N GLU A 66 -29.48 -21.15 -26.53
CA GLU A 66 -30.50 -20.21 -27.00
C GLU A 66 -30.36 -18.83 -26.32
N GLU A 67 -29.95 -17.80 -27.06
CA GLU A 67 -29.78 -16.43 -26.52
C GLU A 67 -31.11 -15.75 -26.15
N VAL A 68 -32.22 -16.15 -26.80
CA VAL A 68 -33.52 -15.49 -26.62
C VAL A 68 -34.33 -16.17 -25.52
N TRP A 69 -34.46 -15.48 -24.38
CA TRP A 69 -35.18 -15.92 -23.19
C TRP A 69 -36.59 -16.48 -23.45
N ILE A 70 -37.37 -15.81 -24.31
CA ILE A 70 -38.79 -16.16 -24.59
C ILE A 70 -38.97 -17.62 -25.06
N LYS A 71 -37.92 -18.24 -25.60
CA LYS A 71 -37.97 -19.60 -26.13
C LYS A 71 -37.49 -20.67 -25.14
N ARG A 72 -36.88 -20.27 -24.03
CA ARG A 72 -36.30 -21.23 -23.09
C ARG A 72 -37.37 -21.93 -22.29
N ASN A 73 -37.35 -23.25 -22.33
CA ASN A 73 -38.26 -24.05 -21.54
C ASN A 73 -37.78 -24.05 -20.07
N HIS A 74 -38.46 -23.30 -19.19
CA HIS A 74 -38.17 -23.26 -17.74
C HIS A 74 -38.15 -24.65 -17.12
N GLN A 75 -38.97 -25.58 -17.63
CA GLN A 75 -38.99 -26.96 -17.17
C GLN A 75 -37.66 -27.67 -17.40
N HIS A 76 -37.01 -27.43 -18.54
CA HIS A 76 -35.71 -28.02 -18.84
C HIS A 76 -34.62 -27.43 -17.94
N ILE A 77 -34.67 -26.13 -17.65
CA ILE A 77 -33.68 -25.48 -16.77
C ILE A 77 -33.82 -25.99 -15.33
N SER A 78 -35.04 -26.02 -14.78
CA SER A 78 -35.30 -26.57 -13.44
C SER A 78 -34.81 -28.01 -13.34
N MET A 79 -35.17 -28.83 -14.32
CA MET A 79 -34.76 -30.23 -14.35
C MET A 79 -33.23 -30.39 -14.49
N PHE A 80 -32.57 -29.54 -15.27
CA PHE A 80 -31.11 -29.55 -15.35
C PHE A 80 -30.47 -29.29 -13.98
N PHE A 81 -30.94 -28.28 -13.23
CA PHE A 81 -30.38 -27.99 -11.90
C PHE A 81 -30.72 -29.06 -10.87
N GLU A 82 -31.88 -29.73 -10.96
CA GLU A 82 -32.19 -30.92 -10.15
C GLU A 82 -31.17 -32.05 -10.43
N VAL A 83 -30.89 -32.32 -11.71
CA VAL A 83 -29.90 -33.31 -12.15
C VAL A 83 -28.49 -32.92 -11.69
N PHE A 84 -28.10 -31.66 -11.87
CA PHE A 84 -26.78 -31.15 -11.47
C PHE A 84 -26.58 -31.28 -9.96
N THR A 85 -27.57 -30.83 -9.18
CA THR A 85 -27.55 -30.92 -7.72
C THR A 85 -27.43 -32.38 -7.27
N PHE A 86 -28.20 -33.29 -7.89
CA PHE A 86 -28.11 -34.73 -7.62
C PHE A 86 -26.76 -35.33 -7.98
N ILE A 87 -26.18 -34.99 -9.13
CA ILE A 87 -24.86 -35.49 -9.55
C ILE A 87 -23.80 -35.06 -8.54
N PHE A 88 -23.79 -33.80 -8.10
CA PHE A 88 -22.72 -33.30 -7.26
C PHE A 88 -23.00 -33.38 -5.76
N GLN A 89 -24.11 -33.97 -5.33
CA GLN A 89 -24.34 -34.22 -3.92
C GLN A 89 -23.41 -35.31 -3.34
N TYR A 90 -22.76 -36.14 -4.16
CA TYR A 90 -21.85 -37.18 -3.66
C TYR A 90 -20.37 -36.81 -3.83
N PRO A 91 -19.53 -36.91 -2.78
CA PRO A 91 -18.15 -36.42 -2.80
C PRO A 91 -17.20 -37.09 -3.82
N LEU A 92 -17.47 -38.33 -4.24
CA LEU A 92 -16.57 -39.08 -5.14
C LEU A 92 -16.79 -38.77 -6.62
N ILE A 93 -17.92 -38.13 -6.95
CA ILE A 93 -18.34 -37.93 -8.34
C ILE A 93 -17.53 -36.88 -9.11
N PRO A 94 -17.11 -35.76 -8.50
CA PRO A 94 -16.33 -34.73 -9.19
C PRO A 94 -15.10 -35.24 -9.95
N CYS A 95 -14.52 -36.39 -9.57
CA CYS A 95 -13.35 -36.98 -10.20
C CYS A 95 -13.64 -37.79 -11.48
N TYR A 96 -14.90 -37.97 -11.88
CA TYR A 96 -15.24 -38.69 -13.11
C TYR A 96 -15.30 -37.73 -14.29
N SER A 97 -14.52 -38.01 -15.33
CA SER A 97 -14.55 -37.26 -16.61
C SER A 97 -15.94 -37.23 -17.26
N LEU A 98 -16.79 -38.22 -16.98
CA LEU A 98 -18.18 -38.25 -17.48
C LEU A 98 -19.07 -37.15 -16.87
N ALA A 99 -18.69 -36.56 -15.73
CA ALA A 99 -19.44 -35.47 -15.10
C ALA A 99 -19.07 -34.08 -15.65
N GLU A 100 -17.92 -33.93 -16.29
CA GLU A 100 -17.41 -32.67 -16.84
C GLU A 100 -18.40 -31.97 -17.79
N PRO A 101 -19.11 -32.66 -18.71
CA PRO A 101 -20.07 -32.01 -19.59
C PRO A 101 -21.23 -31.33 -18.85
N PHE A 102 -21.61 -31.84 -17.67
CA PHE A 102 -22.63 -31.20 -16.83
C PHE A 102 -22.11 -29.93 -16.16
N VAL A 103 -20.81 -29.86 -15.85
CA VAL A 103 -20.17 -28.65 -15.33
C VAL A 103 -20.16 -27.56 -16.40
N GLU A 104 -19.78 -27.91 -17.63
CA GLU A 104 -19.81 -27.00 -18.78
C GLU A 104 -21.23 -26.46 -19.05
N LEU A 105 -22.23 -27.34 -19.05
CA LEU A 105 -23.63 -26.93 -19.18
C LEU A 105 -24.06 -26.00 -18.04
N CYS A 106 -23.69 -26.32 -16.80
CA CYS A 106 -24.02 -25.47 -15.64
C CYS A 106 -23.46 -24.07 -15.82
N LEU A 107 -22.20 -23.95 -16.24
CA LEU A 107 -21.54 -22.67 -16.53
C LEU A 107 -22.26 -21.89 -17.65
N LYS A 108 -22.72 -22.58 -18.72
CA LYS A 108 -23.53 -21.95 -19.77
C LYS A 108 -24.87 -21.44 -19.24
N PHE A 109 -25.58 -22.23 -18.43
CA PHE A 109 -26.86 -21.83 -17.85
C PHE A 109 -26.72 -20.58 -16.96
N ILE A 110 -25.81 -20.59 -15.98
CA ILE A 110 -25.67 -19.47 -15.05
C ILE A 110 -25.16 -18.19 -15.73
N LYS A 111 -24.43 -18.30 -16.85
CA LYS A 111 -23.96 -17.14 -17.63
C LYS A 111 -25.11 -16.33 -18.21
N THR A 112 -26.22 -16.98 -18.51
CA THR A 112 -27.32 -16.38 -19.26
C THR A 112 -28.37 -15.65 -18.41
N CYS A 113 -28.07 -15.40 -17.13
CA CYS A 113 -28.79 -14.48 -16.22
C CYS A 113 -30.32 -14.48 -16.39
N ASP A 114 -30.99 -15.55 -15.98
CA ASP A 114 -32.44 -15.57 -15.78
C ASP A 114 -32.76 -15.72 -14.28
N PRO A 115 -33.22 -14.64 -13.63
CA PRO A 115 -33.42 -14.66 -12.19
C PRO A 115 -34.75 -15.24 -11.70
N GLU A 116 -35.69 -15.61 -12.57
CA GLU A 116 -37.05 -15.94 -12.15
C GLU A 116 -37.25 -17.39 -11.69
N LEU A 117 -36.19 -18.20 -11.69
CA LEU A 117 -36.29 -19.61 -11.32
C LEU A 117 -36.27 -19.79 -9.80
N ASN A 118 -37.31 -20.46 -9.29
CA ASN A 118 -37.43 -20.85 -7.88
C ASN A 118 -36.53 -22.05 -7.57
N LEU A 119 -35.22 -21.85 -7.65
CA LEU A 119 -34.21 -22.86 -7.34
C LEU A 119 -33.86 -22.79 -5.85
N ASP A 120 -33.62 -23.95 -5.24
CA ASP A 120 -32.98 -24.02 -3.92
C ASP A 120 -31.51 -23.58 -4.04
N ALA A 121 -31.28 -22.29 -3.82
CA ALA A 121 -29.97 -21.68 -3.92
C ALA A 121 -28.95 -22.27 -2.93
N HIS A 122 -29.39 -22.74 -1.76
CA HIS A 122 -28.49 -23.38 -0.80
C HIS A 122 -27.99 -24.72 -1.34
N SER A 123 -28.92 -25.57 -1.78
CA SER A 123 -28.60 -26.88 -2.33
C SER A 123 -27.70 -26.77 -3.56
N LEU A 124 -27.97 -25.79 -4.44
CA LEU A 124 -27.12 -25.53 -5.60
C LEU A 124 -25.71 -25.08 -5.21
N ILE A 125 -25.56 -24.16 -4.25
CA ILE A 125 -24.24 -23.71 -3.77
C ILE A 125 -23.46 -24.88 -3.15
N ASP A 126 -24.11 -25.73 -2.36
CA ASP A 126 -23.48 -26.90 -1.74
C ASP A 126 -23.01 -27.90 -2.80
N SER A 127 -23.83 -28.16 -3.82
CA SER A 127 -23.46 -29.04 -4.94
C SER A 127 -22.35 -28.45 -5.80
N ILE A 128 -22.34 -27.13 -6.07
CA ILE A 128 -21.20 -26.49 -6.74
C ILE A 128 -19.95 -26.56 -5.86
N THR A 129 -20.06 -26.38 -4.54
CA THR A 129 -18.93 -26.51 -3.61
C THR A 129 -18.28 -27.89 -3.70
N ARG A 130 -19.09 -28.96 -3.80
CA ARG A 130 -18.60 -30.33 -4.01
C ARG A 130 -18.01 -30.50 -5.41
N CYS A 131 -18.67 -29.96 -6.45
CA CYS A 131 -18.18 -29.99 -7.83
C CYS A 131 -16.77 -29.40 -7.97
N VAL A 132 -16.54 -28.20 -7.41
CA VAL A 132 -15.25 -27.49 -7.46
C VAL A 132 -14.24 -27.97 -6.41
N ALA A 133 -14.56 -29.01 -5.63
CA ALA A 133 -13.57 -29.72 -4.83
C ALA A 133 -12.60 -30.50 -5.74
N HIS A 134 -13.02 -30.86 -6.97
CA HIS A 134 -12.15 -31.38 -8.00
C HIS A 134 -11.48 -30.23 -8.78
N GLU A 135 -10.15 -30.25 -8.85
CA GLU A 135 -9.34 -29.16 -9.40
C GLU A 135 -9.66 -28.82 -10.87
N PRO A 136 -9.80 -29.77 -11.82
CA PRO A 136 -10.24 -29.48 -13.18
C PRO A 136 -11.56 -28.70 -13.26
N ASN A 137 -12.57 -29.08 -12.48
CA ASN A 137 -13.85 -28.39 -12.44
C ASN A 137 -13.71 -26.97 -11.87
N ARG A 138 -12.86 -26.81 -10.85
CA ARG A 138 -12.53 -25.50 -10.27
C ARG A 138 -11.85 -24.59 -11.31
N VAL A 139 -10.91 -25.12 -12.11
CA VAL A 139 -10.27 -24.40 -13.21
C VAL A 139 -11.30 -23.94 -14.24
N LEU A 140 -12.20 -24.82 -14.67
CA LEU A 140 -13.29 -24.47 -15.59
C LEU A 140 -14.16 -23.36 -15.00
N PHE A 141 -14.52 -23.47 -13.73
CA PHE A 141 -15.33 -22.48 -13.04
C PHE A 141 -14.67 -21.10 -12.96
N ILE A 142 -13.35 -21.03 -12.72
CA ILE A 142 -12.58 -19.78 -12.72
C ILE A 142 -12.49 -19.19 -14.14
N ASN A 143 -12.15 -20.03 -15.13
CA ASN A 143 -11.98 -19.60 -16.52
C ASN A 143 -13.28 -19.08 -17.14
N GLU A 144 -14.43 -19.62 -16.76
CA GLU A 144 -15.75 -19.21 -17.28
C GLU A 144 -16.47 -18.16 -16.42
N ASN A 145 -15.76 -17.48 -15.52
CA ASN A 145 -16.32 -16.46 -14.62
C ASN A 145 -17.48 -16.98 -13.75
N GLY A 146 -17.45 -18.27 -13.38
CA GLY A 146 -18.57 -18.96 -12.73
C GLY A 146 -19.02 -18.28 -11.44
N LEU A 147 -18.09 -17.71 -10.65
CA LEU A 147 -18.42 -17.00 -9.40
C LEU A 147 -19.33 -15.80 -9.66
N TYR A 148 -18.96 -14.94 -10.60
CA TYR A 148 -19.73 -13.75 -10.94
C TYR A 148 -21.06 -14.12 -11.61
N ASN A 149 -21.04 -15.08 -12.53
CA ASN A 149 -22.24 -15.54 -13.22
C ASN A 149 -23.24 -16.14 -12.22
N LEU A 150 -22.78 -16.97 -11.27
CA LEU A 150 -23.62 -17.54 -10.22
C LEU A 150 -24.20 -16.46 -9.31
N TYR A 151 -23.41 -15.45 -8.93
CA TYR A 151 -23.87 -14.32 -8.13
C TYR A 151 -25.03 -13.58 -8.81
N CYS A 152 -24.88 -13.29 -10.11
CA CYS A 152 -25.92 -12.62 -10.90
C CYS A 152 -27.15 -13.50 -11.09
N TYR A 153 -26.95 -14.80 -11.36
CA TYR A 153 -28.01 -15.77 -11.59
C TYR A 153 -28.90 -15.97 -10.37
N LEU A 154 -28.31 -16.18 -9.19
CA LEU A 154 -29.05 -16.41 -7.94
C LEU A 154 -29.64 -15.15 -7.31
N GLN A 155 -29.34 -13.96 -7.83
CA GLN A 155 -29.70 -12.68 -7.22
C GLN A 155 -29.38 -12.63 -5.72
N ILE A 156 -28.16 -13.03 -5.34
CA ILE A 156 -27.71 -13.19 -3.94
C ILE A 156 -28.15 -12.06 -2.99
N PRO A 157 -28.13 -10.76 -3.37
CA PRO A 157 -28.60 -9.69 -2.50
C PRO A 157 -30.06 -9.83 -2.04
N LYS A 158 -30.93 -10.42 -2.87
CA LYS A 158 -32.36 -10.56 -2.57
C LYS A 158 -32.66 -11.71 -1.61
N ILE A 159 -31.80 -12.72 -1.56
CA ILE A 159 -32.05 -13.97 -0.83
C ILE A 159 -31.23 -14.11 0.47
N ASN A 160 -30.59 -13.03 0.93
CA ASN A 160 -29.82 -12.97 2.18
C ASN A 160 -28.70 -14.05 2.29
N LEU A 161 -28.12 -14.46 1.15
CA LEU A 161 -27.05 -15.47 1.10
C LEU A 161 -25.64 -14.89 1.08
N SER A 162 -25.49 -13.57 1.20
CA SER A 162 -24.18 -12.89 1.03
C SER A 162 -23.07 -13.51 1.89
N LYS A 163 -23.35 -13.87 3.15
CA LYS A 163 -22.35 -14.50 4.03
C LYS A 163 -21.90 -15.88 3.54
N ASN A 164 -22.83 -16.76 3.22
CA ASN A 164 -22.51 -18.12 2.74
C ASN A 164 -21.83 -18.07 1.37
N PHE A 165 -22.31 -17.18 0.50
CA PHE A 165 -21.72 -16.95 -0.80
C PHE A 165 -20.28 -16.44 -0.71
N LYS A 166 -19.97 -15.54 0.25
CA LYS A 166 -18.60 -15.08 0.51
C LYS A 166 -17.68 -16.21 0.99
N ILE A 167 -18.18 -17.12 1.82
CA ILE A 167 -17.40 -18.31 2.25
C ILE A 167 -17.14 -19.21 1.03
N PHE A 168 -18.16 -19.50 0.24
CA PHE A 168 -18.06 -20.26 -1.01
C PHE A 168 -17.04 -19.67 -1.99
N CYS A 169 -17.08 -18.36 -2.23
CA CYS A 169 -16.12 -17.67 -3.09
C CYS A 169 -14.68 -17.82 -2.60
N ARG A 170 -14.45 -17.71 -1.28
CA ARG A 170 -13.11 -17.91 -0.70
C ARG A 170 -12.61 -19.33 -0.96
N ASN A 171 -13.45 -20.34 -0.78
CA ASN A 171 -13.08 -21.74 -1.02
C ASN A 171 -12.68 -21.99 -2.47
N ILE A 172 -13.40 -21.43 -3.45
CA ILE A 172 -13.01 -21.51 -4.87
C ILE A 172 -11.70 -20.76 -5.12
N CYS A 173 -11.56 -19.58 -4.51
CA CYS A 173 -10.35 -18.78 -4.61
C CYS A 173 -9.16 -19.33 -3.81
N GLU A 174 -9.31 -20.42 -3.05
CA GLU A 174 -8.24 -21.17 -2.38
C GLU A 174 -7.59 -22.21 -3.32
N PHE A 175 -7.40 -21.82 -4.58
CA PHE A 175 -6.70 -22.55 -5.64
C PHE A 175 -5.20 -22.80 -5.38
N ASN A 176 -4.70 -24.01 -5.66
CA ASN A 176 -3.29 -24.38 -5.48
C ASN A 176 -2.40 -23.72 -6.55
N ILE A 177 -1.22 -23.23 -6.14
CA ILE A 177 -0.24 -22.59 -7.04
C ILE A 177 0.27 -23.54 -8.14
N GLU A 178 0.34 -24.84 -7.86
CA GLU A 178 0.81 -25.88 -8.80
C GLU A 178 -0.07 -25.98 -10.05
N ASN A 179 -1.36 -25.62 -9.94
CA ASN A 179 -2.32 -25.71 -11.03
C ASN A 179 -2.49 -24.39 -11.79
N SER A 180 -1.70 -23.36 -11.48
CA SER A 180 -1.83 -22.02 -12.06
C SER A 180 -1.68 -21.98 -13.58
N SER A 181 -0.93 -22.92 -14.16
CA SER A 181 -0.72 -23.06 -15.61
C SER A 181 -2.00 -23.42 -16.39
N SER A 182 -3.00 -23.99 -15.72
CA SER A 182 -4.29 -24.35 -16.33
C SER A 182 -5.24 -23.16 -16.50
N LEU A 183 -4.88 -22.00 -15.95
CA LEU A 183 -5.69 -20.78 -16.07
C LEU A 183 -5.40 -20.05 -17.38
N CYS A 184 -6.46 -19.66 -18.09
CA CYS A 184 -6.34 -18.97 -19.37
C CYS A 184 -6.34 -17.44 -19.16
N SER A 185 -5.17 -16.80 -19.23
CA SER A 185 -5.01 -15.36 -18.97
C SER A 185 -5.92 -14.45 -19.81
N LEU A 186 -6.23 -14.84 -21.06
CA LEU A 186 -7.17 -14.14 -21.92
C LEU A 186 -8.57 -14.11 -21.29
N LYS A 187 -9.11 -15.29 -20.94
CA LYS A 187 -10.41 -15.43 -20.28
C LYS A 187 -10.43 -14.71 -18.94
N LEU A 188 -9.37 -14.83 -18.14
CA LEU A 188 -9.28 -14.11 -16.86
C LEU A 188 -9.37 -12.58 -17.06
N SER A 189 -8.73 -12.04 -18.09
CA SER A 189 -8.79 -10.61 -18.43
C SER A 189 -10.21 -10.18 -18.81
N GLU A 190 -10.90 -10.97 -19.63
CA GLU A 190 -12.30 -10.75 -20.02
C GLU A 190 -13.22 -10.78 -18.79
N ASN A 191 -13.05 -11.78 -17.93
CA ASN A 191 -13.84 -11.99 -16.71
C ASN A 191 -13.72 -10.80 -15.76
N ILE A 192 -12.50 -10.31 -15.50
CA ILE A 192 -12.29 -9.13 -14.65
C ILE A 192 -12.92 -7.89 -15.27
N ASN A 193 -12.80 -7.69 -16.58
CA ASN A 193 -13.44 -6.56 -17.25
C ASN A 193 -14.97 -6.62 -17.16
N GLN A 194 -15.58 -7.80 -17.25
CA GLN A 194 -17.02 -7.99 -17.04
C GLN A 194 -17.42 -7.59 -15.61
N ILE A 195 -16.72 -8.08 -14.59
CA ILE A 195 -17.00 -7.76 -13.18
C ILE A 195 -16.85 -6.25 -12.93
N MET A 196 -15.78 -5.63 -13.44
CA MET A 196 -15.55 -4.19 -13.31
C MET A 196 -16.65 -3.35 -13.97
N ASN A 197 -17.04 -3.71 -15.19
CA ASN A 197 -18.12 -3.01 -15.91
C ASN A 197 -19.44 -3.11 -15.15
N LYS A 198 -19.76 -4.30 -14.62
CA LYS A 198 -20.97 -4.50 -13.84
C LYS A 198 -20.96 -3.63 -12.59
N TYR A 199 -19.88 -3.67 -11.80
CA TYR A 199 -19.77 -2.81 -10.62
C TYR A 199 -19.93 -1.33 -10.98
N LEU A 200 -19.30 -0.85 -12.05
CA LEU A 200 -19.41 0.56 -12.44
C LEU A 200 -20.86 0.95 -12.78
N SER A 201 -21.64 0.03 -13.35
CA SER A 201 -23.06 0.24 -13.67
C SER A 201 -24.01 0.14 -12.47
N THR A 202 -23.72 -0.74 -11.49
CA THR A 202 -24.66 -1.02 -10.38
C THR A 202 -24.23 -0.42 -9.04
N LYS A 203 -22.94 -0.15 -8.85
CA LYS A 203 -22.29 0.22 -7.58
C LYS A 203 -22.53 -0.80 -6.46
N ASP A 204 -22.73 -2.07 -6.81
CA ASP A 204 -23.00 -3.15 -5.86
C ASP A 204 -21.73 -3.57 -5.10
N GLU A 205 -21.74 -3.42 -3.77
CA GLU A 205 -20.61 -3.73 -2.90
C GLU A 205 -20.16 -5.21 -3.00
N ASP A 206 -21.10 -6.14 -3.15
CA ASP A 206 -20.76 -7.57 -3.25
C ASP A 206 -20.01 -7.87 -4.55
N ILE A 207 -20.29 -7.14 -5.64
CA ILE A 207 -19.54 -7.27 -6.90
C ILE A 207 -18.11 -6.76 -6.74
N SER A 208 -17.89 -5.63 -6.05
CA SER A 208 -16.50 -5.20 -5.74
C SER A 208 -15.78 -6.19 -4.84
N TRP A 209 -16.51 -6.82 -3.91
CA TRP A 209 -15.93 -7.85 -3.06
C TRP A 209 -15.52 -9.09 -3.87
N ILE A 210 -16.34 -9.54 -4.82
CA ILE A 210 -15.99 -10.64 -5.74
C ILE A 210 -14.75 -10.25 -6.55
N LEU A 211 -14.71 -9.03 -7.09
CA LEU A 211 -13.58 -8.52 -7.88
C LEU A 211 -12.26 -8.64 -7.11
N PHE A 212 -12.18 -8.07 -5.90
CA PHE A 212 -10.94 -8.11 -5.12
C PHE A 212 -10.62 -9.50 -4.57
N THR A 213 -11.62 -10.36 -4.38
CA THR A 213 -11.40 -11.77 -4.03
C THR A 213 -10.70 -12.52 -5.17
N VAL A 214 -11.18 -12.34 -6.40
CA VAL A 214 -10.58 -12.95 -7.60
C VAL A 214 -9.20 -12.35 -7.89
N LEU A 215 -9.02 -11.03 -7.80
CA LEU A 215 -7.72 -10.39 -8.01
C LEU A 215 -6.69 -10.82 -6.96
N ARG A 216 -7.11 -11.02 -5.70
CA ARG A 216 -6.24 -11.58 -4.65
C ARG A 216 -5.81 -13.01 -4.97
N MET A 217 -6.73 -13.85 -5.48
CA MET A 217 -6.39 -15.18 -5.95
C MET A 217 -5.34 -15.09 -7.07
N PHE A 218 -5.53 -14.22 -8.06
CA PHE A 218 -4.58 -14.04 -9.16
C PHE A 218 -3.20 -13.57 -8.68
N HIS A 219 -3.14 -12.68 -7.69
CA HIS A 219 -1.89 -12.28 -7.06
C HIS A 219 -1.19 -13.48 -6.41
N ARG A 220 -1.91 -14.27 -5.59
CA ARG A 220 -1.32 -15.45 -4.93
C ARG A 220 -0.77 -16.47 -5.93
N LEU A 221 -1.43 -16.63 -7.06
CA LEU A 221 -1.03 -17.54 -8.13
C LEU A 221 0.06 -16.97 -9.05
N GLY A 222 0.47 -15.70 -8.88
CA GLY A 222 1.44 -15.06 -9.76
C GLY A 222 0.94 -14.81 -11.19
N VAL A 223 -0.37 -14.91 -11.44
CA VAL A 223 -0.97 -14.73 -12.79
C VAL A 223 -1.46 -13.31 -13.04
N LEU A 224 -1.49 -12.46 -12.00
CA LEU A 224 -2.01 -11.09 -12.08
C LEU A 224 -1.22 -10.21 -13.07
N ASP A 225 0.10 -10.40 -13.19
CA ASP A 225 0.92 -9.71 -14.19
C ASP A 225 0.67 -10.20 -15.64
N GLY A 226 0.09 -11.39 -15.78
CA GLY A 226 -0.24 -12.00 -17.06
C GLY A 226 -1.56 -11.51 -17.67
N ILE A 227 -2.42 -10.86 -16.88
CA ILE A 227 -3.74 -10.40 -17.33
C ILE A 227 -3.73 -8.92 -17.71
N ASN A 228 -4.57 -8.56 -18.69
CA ASN A 228 -4.74 -7.18 -19.14
C ASN A 228 -5.87 -6.52 -18.34
N LEU A 229 -5.50 -5.58 -17.48
CA LEU A 229 -6.43 -4.86 -16.62
C LEU A 229 -6.67 -3.44 -17.16
N ASN A 230 -7.93 -3.03 -17.21
CA ASN A 230 -8.24 -1.60 -17.30
C ASN A 230 -7.98 -0.93 -15.94
N VAL A 231 -6.72 -0.52 -15.72
CA VAL A 231 -6.25 0.06 -14.46
C VAL A 231 -7.01 1.33 -14.08
N SER A 232 -7.45 2.13 -15.05
CA SER A 232 -8.26 3.32 -14.79
C SER A 232 -9.62 2.97 -14.19
N LYS A 233 -10.32 1.99 -14.75
CA LYS A 233 -11.57 1.46 -14.16
C LYS A 233 -11.32 0.90 -12.77
N LEU A 234 -10.28 0.08 -12.61
CA LEU A 234 -9.94 -0.49 -11.31
C LEU A 234 -9.66 0.59 -10.26
N TYR A 235 -8.95 1.68 -10.61
CA TYR A 235 -8.76 2.84 -9.74
C TYR A 235 -10.09 3.46 -9.31
N THR A 236 -11.02 3.71 -10.24
CA THR A 236 -12.35 4.25 -9.92
C THR A 236 -13.14 3.33 -8.97
N ILE A 237 -13.03 2.02 -9.15
CA ILE A 237 -13.66 1.01 -8.30
C ILE A 237 -13.02 1.01 -6.90
N THR A 238 -11.68 0.96 -6.83
CA THR A 238 -10.94 1.07 -5.57
C THR A 238 -11.33 2.33 -4.82
N HIS A 239 -11.36 3.48 -5.48
CA HIS A 239 -11.74 4.74 -4.85
C HIS A 239 -13.16 4.68 -4.28
N SER A 240 -14.14 4.23 -5.07
CA SER A 240 -15.54 4.12 -4.63
C SER A 240 -15.68 3.18 -3.42
N MET A 241 -15.05 2.01 -3.48
CA MET A 241 -15.06 1.03 -2.39
C MET A 241 -14.34 1.55 -1.14
N PHE A 242 -13.21 2.22 -1.31
CA PHE A 242 -12.45 2.80 -0.22
C PHE A 242 -13.27 3.83 0.56
N ILE A 243 -14.00 4.72 -0.13
CA ILE A 243 -14.86 5.72 0.51
C ILE A 243 -16.00 5.04 1.31
N ILE A 244 -16.57 3.95 0.79
CA ILE A 244 -17.58 3.17 1.51
C ILE A 244 -16.99 2.55 2.79
N ASP A 245 -15.86 1.85 2.66
CA ASP A 245 -15.23 1.12 3.77
C ASP A 245 -14.70 2.06 4.86
N ILE A 246 -14.05 3.18 4.48
CA ILE A 246 -13.45 4.10 5.45
C ILE A 246 -14.52 4.80 6.30
N ASN A 247 -15.71 5.04 5.73
CA ASN A 247 -16.84 5.65 6.44
C ASN A 247 -17.53 4.68 7.41
N LYS A 248 -17.42 3.37 7.19
CA LYS A 248 -17.97 2.35 8.10
C LYS A 248 -17.15 2.22 9.39
N SER A 249 -15.97 2.86 9.49
CA SER A 249 -15.03 2.83 10.64
C SER A 249 -14.47 1.45 11.03
N GLU A 250 -15.05 0.37 10.50
CA GLU A 250 -14.56 -0.99 10.55
C GLU A 250 -13.60 -1.21 9.38
N TYR A 251 -12.30 -1.12 9.64
CA TYR A 251 -11.28 -1.44 8.63
C TYR A 251 -11.40 -2.92 8.27
N HIS A 252 -12.14 -3.22 7.20
CA HIS A 252 -12.37 -4.57 6.76
C HIS A 252 -11.08 -5.16 6.15
N GLY A 253 -10.89 -6.47 6.31
CA GLY A 253 -9.81 -7.22 5.66
C GLY A 253 -9.81 -7.14 4.12
N ALA A 254 -10.83 -6.52 3.52
CA ALA A 254 -10.87 -6.19 2.10
C ALA A 254 -9.72 -5.26 1.68
N LEU A 255 -9.43 -4.20 2.46
CA LEU A 255 -8.39 -3.23 2.11
C LEU A 255 -6.98 -3.82 2.08
N ILE A 256 -6.71 -4.84 2.91
CA ILE A 256 -5.45 -5.60 2.86
C ILE A 256 -5.30 -6.28 1.48
N SER A 257 -6.38 -6.89 1.00
CA SER A 257 -6.40 -7.58 -0.30
C SER A 257 -6.19 -6.58 -1.44
N VAL A 258 -6.77 -5.37 -1.31
CA VAL A 258 -6.58 -4.26 -2.26
C VAL A 258 -5.12 -3.80 -2.31
N SER A 259 -4.45 -3.67 -1.17
CA SER A 259 -3.03 -3.29 -1.10
C SER A 259 -2.16 -4.26 -1.92
N TYR A 260 -2.32 -5.57 -1.72
CA TYR A 260 -1.56 -6.57 -2.47
C TYR A 260 -1.78 -6.48 -3.98
N VAL A 261 -3.02 -6.27 -4.41
CA VAL A 261 -3.36 -6.09 -5.83
C VAL A 261 -2.66 -4.86 -6.41
N TRP A 262 -2.70 -3.72 -5.70
CA TRP A 262 -2.03 -2.50 -6.14
C TRP A 262 -0.53 -2.60 -6.18
N VAL A 263 0.09 -3.29 -5.20
CA VAL A 263 1.53 -3.56 -5.21
C VAL A 263 1.97 -4.29 -6.48
N VAL A 264 1.20 -5.29 -6.93
CA VAL A 264 1.50 -6.01 -8.17
C VAL A 264 1.30 -5.10 -9.38
N ILE A 265 0.17 -4.41 -9.48
CA ILE A 265 -0.11 -3.52 -10.61
C ILE A 265 0.96 -2.44 -10.76
N ILE A 266 1.40 -1.86 -9.65
CA ILE A 266 2.43 -0.80 -9.61
C ILE A 266 3.80 -1.32 -10.07
N ASN A 267 4.12 -2.59 -9.79
CA ASN A 267 5.41 -3.18 -10.17
C ASN A 267 5.35 -3.98 -11.48
N GLY A 268 4.15 -4.22 -12.00
CA GLY A 268 3.89 -5.07 -13.16
C GLY A 268 4.20 -4.36 -14.47
N PRO A 269 4.84 -5.04 -15.44
CA PRO A 269 5.24 -4.42 -16.70
C PRO A 269 4.07 -4.14 -17.67
N ARG A 270 2.94 -4.86 -17.53
CA ARG A 270 1.80 -4.77 -18.46
C ARG A 270 0.77 -3.72 -18.06
N ASN A 271 0.51 -3.60 -16.76
CA ASN A 271 -0.58 -2.79 -16.23
C ASN A 271 -0.01 -1.45 -15.74
N THR A 272 0.31 -0.56 -16.67
CA THR A 272 0.93 0.73 -16.32
C THR A 272 -0.06 1.60 -15.53
N PHE A 273 0.19 1.73 -14.24
CA PHE A 273 -0.41 2.76 -13.41
C PHE A 273 0.60 3.87 -13.21
N GLN A 274 0.15 5.13 -13.15
CA GLN A 274 1.02 6.23 -12.74
C GLN A 274 0.28 7.09 -11.72
N ILE A 275 0.95 7.39 -10.62
CA ILE A 275 0.49 8.34 -9.60
C ILE A 275 0.84 9.73 -10.11
N ASN A 276 -0.13 10.37 -10.78
CA ASN A 276 0.03 11.66 -11.44
C ASN A 276 -0.91 12.75 -10.94
N THR A 277 -1.67 12.49 -9.87
CA THR A 277 -2.55 13.46 -9.21
C THR A 277 -2.44 13.30 -7.69
N ILE A 278 -2.74 14.37 -6.95
CA ILE A 278 -2.82 14.34 -5.47
C ILE A 278 -3.85 13.30 -5.01
N ASP A 279 -5.01 13.21 -5.68
CA ASP A 279 -6.06 12.24 -5.35
C ASP A 279 -5.57 10.79 -5.46
N LYS A 280 -4.80 10.47 -6.50
CA LYS A 280 -4.16 9.15 -6.66
C LYS A 280 -3.13 8.91 -5.56
N LEU A 281 -2.29 9.90 -5.27
CA LEU A 281 -1.27 9.80 -4.23
C LEU A 281 -1.91 9.52 -2.86
N VAL A 282 -2.92 10.31 -2.50
CA VAL A 282 -3.68 10.20 -1.25
C VAL A 282 -4.35 8.83 -1.12
N LEU A 283 -5.09 8.38 -2.14
CA LEU A 283 -5.79 7.10 -2.09
C LEU A 283 -4.80 5.93 -1.91
N ILE A 284 -3.77 5.86 -2.76
CA ILE A 284 -2.81 4.74 -2.76
C ILE A 284 -1.98 4.72 -1.48
N ALA A 285 -1.48 5.88 -1.03
CA ALA A 285 -0.75 5.98 0.22
C ALA A 285 -1.58 5.53 1.42
N THR A 286 -2.89 5.78 1.39
CA THR A 286 -3.78 5.41 2.48
C THR A 286 -4.05 3.92 2.54
N ILE A 287 -4.28 3.29 1.38
CA ILE A 287 -4.37 1.84 1.27
C ILE A 287 -3.09 1.18 1.81
N PHE A 288 -1.94 1.69 1.40
CA PHE A 288 -0.64 1.19 1.86
C PHE A 288 -0.37 1.46 3.34
N ALA A 289 -0.82 2.60 3.87
CA ALA A 289 -0.68 2.90 5.28
C ALA A 289 -1.52 1.98 6.18
N ILE A 290 -2.73 1.61 5.74
CA ILE A 290 -3.59 0.64 6.43
C ILE A 290 -2.93 -0.75 6.43
N ASP A 291 -2.50 -1.22 5.27
CA ASP A 291 -1.84 -2.53 5.14
C ASP A 291 -0.55 -2.60 5.96
N LEU A 292 0.33 -1.60 5.85
CA LEU A 292 1.56 -1.55 6.61
C LEU A 292 1.31 -1.46 8.12
N SER A 293 0.30 -0.69 8.56
CA SER A 293 -0.10 -0.61 9.96
C SER A 293 -0.51 -1.97 10.52
N LEU A 294 -1.28 -2.75 9.76
CA LEU A 294 -1.71 -4.10 10.13
C LEU A 294 -0.56 -5.10 10.13
N ASN A 295 0.31 -5.06 9.13
CA ASN A 295 1.50 -5.92 9.07
C ASN A 295 2.45 -5.66 10.25
N LEU A 296 2.67 -4.40 10.62
CA LEU A 296 3.48 -4.04 11.79
C LEU A 296 2.83 -4.50 13.12
N LEU A 297 1.50 -4.42 13.23
CA LEU A 297 0.77 -4.93 14.39
C LEU A 297 0.88 -6.46 14.51
N ASN A 298 0.76 -7.19 13.40
CA ASN A 298 0.93 -8.64 13.37
C ASN A 298 2.32 -9.05 13.88
N VAL A 299 3.36 -8.34 13.47
CA VAL A 299 4.74 -8.58 13.94
C VAL A 299 4.88 -8.28 15.43
N PHE A 300 4.26 -7.19 15.90
CA PHE A 300 4.21 -6.87 17.33
C PHE A 300 3.51 -7.96 18.15
N TYR A 301 2.47 -8.61 17.62
CA TYR A 301 1.79 -9.75 18.24
C TYR A 301 2.50 -11.10 18.04
N GLY A 302 3.69 -11.12 17.45
CA GLY A 302 4.49 -12.34 17.28
C GLY A 302 4.10 -13.20 16.07
N VAL A 303 3.31 -12.67 15.13
CA VAL A 303 2.93 -13.37 13.88
C VAL A 303 4.07 -13.25 12.84
N GLY A 304 5.27 -13.67 13.23
CA GLY A 304 6.48 -13.65 12.41
C GLY A 304 7.13 -12.27 12.24
N PRO A 305 8.32 -12.20 11.59
CA PRO A 305 9.00 -10.94 11.31
C PRO A 305 8.37 -10.20 10.11
N LEU A 306 8.51 -8.87 10.07
CA LEU A 306 8.13 -8.09 8.89
C LEU A 306 9.06 -8.50 7.74
N LYS A 307 8.50 -9.07 6.67
CA LYS A 307 9.28 -9.43 5.49
C LYS A 307 9.72 -8.15 4.76
N GLU A 308 11.01 -7.84 4.89
CA GLU A 308 11.63 -6.77 4.12
C GLU A 308 11.65 -7.16 2.64
N ASN A 309 11.01 -6.37 1.80
CA ASN A 309 11.06 -6.54 0.36
C ASN A 309 11.01 -5.18 -0.35
N LYS A 310 11.23 -5.19 -1.66
CA LYS A 310 11.19 -3.99 -2.51
C LYS A 310 9.84 -3.24 -2.38
N ASN A 311 8.75 -3.98 -2.25
CA ASN A 311 7.40 -3.44 -2.22
C ASN A 311 7.15 -2.65 -0.93
N THR A 312 7.59 -3.16 0.22
CA THR A 312 7.48 -2.45 1.52
C THR A 312 8.18 -1.10 1.48
N LYS A 313 9.36 -1.01 0.85
CA LYS A 313 10.07 0.25 0.65
C LYS A 313 9.31 1.20 -0.26
N GLN A 314 8.83 0.71 -1.41
CA GLN A 314 8.03 1.52 -2.34
C GLN A 314 6.77 2.08 -1.68
N MET A 315 6.03 1.24 -0.93
CA MET A 315 4.87 1.65 -0.15
C MET A 315 5.24 2.78 0.83
N LEU A 316 6.33 2.61 1.59
CA LEU A 316 6.83 3.63 2.51
C LEU A 316 7.18 4.95 1.80
N TYR A 317 7.81 4.91 0.63
CA TYR A 317 8.13 6.14 -0.12
C TYR A 317 6.89 6.85 -0.67
N ILE A 318 5.87 6.12 -1.11
CA ILE A 318 4.59 6.72 -1.54
C ILE A 318 3.88 7.38 -0.35
N ILE A 319 3.87 6.71 0.81
CA ILE A 319 3.37 7.29 2.07
C ILE A 319 4.21 8.50 2.47
N TYR A 320 5.53 8.44 2.29
CA TYR A 320 6.44 9.52 2.60
C TYR A 320 6.17 10.76 1.75
N LEU A 321 6.01 10.61 0.43
CA LEU A 321 5.65 11.72 -0.45
C LEU A 321 4.29 12.33 -0.05
N THR A 322 3.36 11.51 0.42
CA THR A 322 2.08 11.99 0.95
C THR A 322 2.25 12.83 2.21
N LEU A 323 3.23 12.52 3.06
CA LEU A 323 3.61 13.37 4.20
C LEU A 323 4.29 14.67 3.77
N VAL A 324 5.05 14.66 2.68
CA VAL A 324 5.60 15.89 2.07
C VAL A 324 4.47 16.78 1.54
N ALA A 325 3.55 16.20 0.77
CA ALA A 325 2.38 16.89 0.22
C ALA A 325 1.32 17.25 1.28
N PHE A 326 1.42 16.73 2.51
CA PHE A 326 0.39 16.89 3.52
C PHE A 326 -0.10 18.34 3.73
N PRO A 327 0.76 19.37 3.78
CA PRO A 327 0.34 20.76 3.95
C PRO A 327 -0.52 21.32 2.79
N ILE A 328 -0.38 20.77 1.57
CA ILE A 328 -1.09 21.22 0.37
C ILE A 328 -2.33 20.36 0.06
N ILE A 329 -2.54 19.26 0.77
CA ILE A 329 -3.70 18.38 0.59
C ILE A 329 -4.95 19.05 1.17
N ASP A 330 -6.04 19.04 0.40
CA ASP A 330 -7.35 19.44 0.89
C ASP A 330 -7.86 18.45 1.95
N HIS A 331 -7.64 18.79 3.22
CA HIS A 331 -8.09 17.97 4.35
C HIS A 331 -9.62 17.91 4.50
N SER A 332 -10.36 18.81 3.85
CA SER A 332 -11.83 18.75 3.84
C SER A 332 -12.34 17.67 2.88
N ALA A 333 -11.66 17.46 1.75
CA ALA A 333 -11.92 16.36 0.83
C ALA A 333 -11.46 15.00 1.40
N TYR A 334 -10.42 14.99 2.24
CA TYR A 334 -9.79 13.78 2.79
C TYR A 334 -9.73 13.75 4.32
N PRO A 335 -10.87 13.85 5.04
CA PRO A 335 -10.88 13.97 6.50
C PRO A 335 -10.30 12.74 7.21
N TRP A 336 -10.32 11.57 6.57
CA TRP A 336 -9.81 10.31 7.11
C TRP A 336 -8.27 10.16 7.02
N LEU A 337 -7.60 10.92 6.15
CA LEU A 337 -6.16 10.73 5.85
C LEU A 337 -5.29 10.88 7.09
N ARG A 338 -5.50 11.95 7.86
CA ARG A 338 -4.76 12.22 9.09
C ARG A 338 -4.90 11.08 10.10
N SER A 339 -6.12 10.56 10.27
CA SER A 339 -6.41 9.45 11.20
C SER A 339 -5.67 8.17 10.80
N VAL A 340 -5.65 7.83 9.50
CA VAL A 340 -4.92 6.66 9.00
C VAL A 340 -3.42 6.82 9.19
N LEU A 341 -2.84 7.99 8.88
CA LEU A 341 -1.41 8.22 9.05
C LEU A 341 -0.99 8.23 10.53
N ILE A 342 -1.84 8.72 11.44
CA ILE A 342 -1.61 8.60 12.90
C ILE A 342 -1.61 7.13 13.34
N LYS A 343 -2.52 6.30 12.81
CA LYS A 343 -2.53 4.85 13.11
C LYS A 343 -1.26 4.17 12.64
N LEU A 344 -0.80 4.46 11.43
CA LEU A 344 0.47 3.96 10.94
C LEU A 344 1.64 4.45 11.81
N HIS A 345 1.67 5.73 12.18
CA HIS A 345 2.68 6.27 13.09
C HIS A 345 2.73 5.48 14.40
N HIS A 346 1.59 5.22 15.06
CA HIS A 346 1.56 4.41 16.28
C HIS A 346 2.02 2.96 16.06
N SER A 347 1.69 2.34 14.93
CA SER A 347 2.21 1.01 14.59
C SER A 347 3.74 1.02 14.42
N VAL A 348 4.28 2.01 13.72
CA VAL A 348 5.74 2.20 13.57
C VAL A 348 6.39 2.49 14.92
N GLN A 349 5.78 3.33 15.76
CA GLN A 349 6.26 3.62 17.11
C GLN A 349 6.35 2.34 17.96
N LYS A 350 5.30 1.50 17.96
CA LYS A 350 5.31 0.20 18.65
C LYS A 350 6.43 -0.67 18.11
N TYR A 351 6.57 -0.71 16.79
CA TYR A 351 7.60 -1.48 16.11
C TYR A 351 9.03 -1.03 16.48
N ILE A 352 9.31 0.28 16.45
CA ILE A 352 10.59 0.88 16.86
C ILE A 352 10.91 0.57 18.33
N ASN A 353 9.89 0.50 19.17
CA ASN A 353 10.04 0.18 20.57
C ASN A 353 10.35 -1.31 20.85
N THR A 354 10.21 -2.19 19.86
CA THR A 354 10.62 -3.59 19.97
C THR A 354 12.12 -3.76 19.69
N GLU A 355 12.69 -4.90 20.08
CA GLU A 355 14.08 -5.25 19.72
C GLU A 355 14.22 -5.61 18.22
N PHE A 356 13.12 -5.68 17.46
CA PHE A 356 13.14 -6.16 16.07
C PHE A 356 13.90 -5.25 15.11
N LEU A 357 13.98 -3.95 15.40
CA LEU A 357 14.77 -3.02 14.59
C LEU A 357 16.22 -3.46 14.41
N ARG A 358 16.79 -4.17 15.39
CA ARG A 358 18.18 -4.64 15.32
C ARG A 358 18.42 -5.70 14.24
N TYR A 359 17.37 -6.38 13.79
CA TYR A 359 17.46 -7.38 12.72
C TYR A 359 17.30 -6.78 11.32
N PHE A 360 16.92 -5.51 11.22
CA PHE A 360 16.67 -4.85 9.95
C PHE A 360 17.99 -4.41 9.32
N SER A 361 18.06 -4.41 7.98
CA SER A 361 19.19 -3.77 7.32
C SER A 361 19.22 -2.28 7.70
N PHE A 362 20.42 -1.70 7.77
CA PHE A 362 20.61 -0.30 8.13
C PHE A 362 19.73 0.65 7.29
N ASN A 363 19.65 0.41 5.98
CA ASN A 363 18.80 1.19 5.07
C ASN A 363 17.32 1.15 5.46
N ASN A 364 16.82 0.01 5.95
CA ASN A 364 15.44 -0.09 6.38
C ASN A 364 15.21 0.56 7.74
N GLN A 365 16.15 0.40 8.69
CA GLN A 365 16.10 1.12 9.96
C GLN A 365 16.04 2.63 9.72
N PHE A 366 16.89 3.13 8.81
CA PHE A 366 16.91 4.53 8.39
C PHE A 366 15.59 4.96 7.76
N LEU A 367 15.03 4.19 6.81
CA LEU A 367 13.76 4.52 6.18
C LEU A 367 12.60 4.60 7.18
N PHE A 368 12.53 3.68 8.14
CA PHE A 368 11.53 3.72 9.21
C PHE A 368 11.74 4.91 10.15
N ALA A 369 12.97 5.24 10.52
CA ALA A 369 13.29 6.42 11.33
C ALA A 369 12.92 7.71 10.60
N GLN A 370 13.25 7.81 9.31
CA GLN A 370 12.88 8.91 8.43
C GLN A 370 11.35 9.09 8.36
N TYR A 371 10.60 8.01 8.11
CA TYR A 371 9.14 8.04 8.15
C TYR A 371 8.61 8.45 9.53
N PHE A 372 9.14 7.87 10.61
CA PHE A 372 8.69 8.13 11.98
C PHE A 372 8.83 9.61 12.34
N LEU A 373 10.00 10.20 12.10
CA LEU A 373 10.27 11.60 12.39
C LEU A 373 9.45 12.55 11.50
N LYS A 374 9.31 12.25 10.20
CA LYS A 374 8.49 13.05 9.29
C LYS A 374 7.02 13.02 9.70
N SER A 375 6.46 11.83 9.93
CA SER A 375 5.05 11.66 10.32
C SER A 375 4.77 12.36 11.64
N GLN A 376 5.69 12.29 12.59
CA GLN A 376 5.58 12.99 13.85
C GLN A 376 5.51 14.51 13.66
N ALA A 377 6.47 15.10 12.94
CA ALA A 377 6.55 16.54 12.72
C ALA A 377 5.33 17.07 11.95
N ILE A 378 4.91 16.37 10.89
CA ILE A 378 3.80 16.78 10.04
C ILE A 378 2.44 16.61 10.73
N LEU A 379 2.23 15.49 11.43
CA LEU A 379 0.94 15.19 12.08
C LEU A 379 0.80 15.84 13.46
N LYS A 380 1.87 16.50 13.95
CA LYS A 380 2.02 17.11 15.27
C LYS A 380 1.83 16.11 16.41
N ILE A 381 2.47 14.95 16.30
CA ILE A 381 2.42 13.90 17.32
C ILE A 381 3.54 14.16 18.33
N ARG A 382 3.22 14.14 19.63
CA ARG A 382 4.20 14.41 20.68
C ARG A 382 5.14 13.22 20.88
N ILE A 383 6.45 13.48 20.87
CA ILE A 383 7.47 12.50 21.29
C ILE A 383 7.32 12.16 22.76
N SER A 384 7.21 10.87 23.08
CA SER A 384 7.34 10.43 24.47
C SER A 384 8.81 10.35 24.89
N LYS A 385 9.11 10.49 26.19
CA LYS A 385 10.49 10.30 26.70
C LYS A 385 11.10 8.95 26.30
N LYS A 386 10.27 7.92 26.09
CA LYS A 386 10.71 6.59 25.65
C LYS A 386 11.16 6.62 24.18
N ASP A 387 10.40 7.28 23.32
CA ASP A 387 10.73 7.42 21.91
C ASP A 387 12.02 8.24 21.74
N ALA A 388 12.18 9.33 22.48
CA ALA A 388 13.41 10.13 22.49
C ALA A 388 14.64 9.27 22.80
N LYS A 389 14.60 8.45 23.86
CA LYS A 389 15.71 7.53 24.20
C LYS A 389 16.01 6.50 23.11
N LYS A 390 14.99 5.99 22.41
CA LYS A 390 15.18 5.04 21.30
C LYS A 390 15.76 5.72 20.07
N LEU A 391 15.34 6.96 19.79
CA LEU A 391 15.96 7.80 18.77
C LEU A 391 17.41 8.12 19.11
N ASP A 392 17.72 8.50 20.35
CA ASP A 392 19.10 8.74 20.81
C ASP A 392 19.96 7.49 20.62
N TRP A 393 19.44 6.30 20.95
CA TRP A 393 20.12 5.03 20.67
C TRP A 393 20.33 4.81 19.17
N PHE A 394 19.34 5.13 18.33
CA PHE A 394 19.45 5.01 16.87
C PHE A 394 20.49 5.99 16.30
N PHE A 395 20.48 7.25 16.72
CA PHE A 395 21.51 8.24 16.36
C PHE A 395 22.90 7.84 16.86
N GLY A 396 22.99 7.28 18.07
CA GLY A 396 24.23 6.68 18.57
C GLY A 396 24.70 5.50 17.73
N THR A 397 23.78 4.68 17.23
CA THR A 397 24.08 3.57 16.32
C THR A 397 24.54 4.07 14.95
N LEU A 398 23.87 5.08 14.39
CA LEU A 398 24.29 5.80 13.18
C LEU A 398 25.71 6.35 13.33
N ALA A 399 26.02 6.90 14.50
CA ALA A 399 27.34 7.42 14.80
C ALA A 399 28.39 6.32 15.03
N THR A 400 28.02 5.12 15.51
CA THR A 400 28.99 4.07 15.92
C THR A 400 29.22 2.97 14.89
N GLN A 401 28.37 2.81 13.87
CA GLN A 401 28.63 1.88 12.73
C GLN A 401 29.79 2.34 11.81
N GLN A 402 30.70 3.15 12.37
CA GLN A 402 31.87 3.84 11.85
C GLN A 402 32.95 3.05 11.09
N PRO A 403 33.33 1.78 11.37
CA PRO A 403 34.70 1.38 11.00
C PRO A 403 34.91 0.72 9.63
N LEU A 404 33.89 0.34 8.87
CA LEU A 404 34.09 -0.62 7.77
C LEU A 404 33.97 -0.07 6.34
N SER A 405 33.67 1.22 6.12
CA SER A 405 33.61 1.77 4.76
C SER A 405 33.60 3.30 4.70
N ASN A 406 33.99 3.88 3.56
CA ASN A 406 33.89 5.30 3.18
C ASN A 406 32.46 5.90 3.26
N ILE A 407 31.50 5.15 3.80
CA ILE A 407 30.09 5.49 3.99
C ILE A 407 29.89 6.54 5.09
N TYR A 408 30.83 6.67 6.04
CA TYR A 408 30.68 7.53 7.22
C TYR A 408 30.36 8.99 6.89
N LEU A 409 31.05 9.58 5.92
CA LEU A 409 30.91 11.01 5.62
C LEU A 409 29.60 11.31 4.88
N LEU A 410 29.03 10.31 4.20
CA LEU A 410 27.69 10.40 3.63
C LEU A 410 26.61 10.37 4.71
N ILE A 411 26.84 9.75 5.88
CA ILE A 411 25.87 9.72 6.99
C ILE A 411 25.70 11.09 7.65
N GLY A 412 26.69 11.98 7.58
CA GLY A 412 26.62 13.30 8.23
C GLY A 412 25.41 14.14 7.79
N ILE A 413 25.16 14.21 6.47
CA ILE A 413 24.00 14.96 5.93
C ILE A 413 22.68 14.26 6.28
N HIS A 414 22.63 12.92 6.24
CA HIS A 414 21.48 12.11 6.64
C HIS A 414 21.12 12.33 8.11
N SER A 415 22.14 12.35 8.98
CA SER A 415 21.99 12.59 10.42
C SER A 415 21.49 14.01 10.69
N ALA A 416 22.10 15.02 10.07
CA ALA A 416 21.66 16.41 10.18
C ALA A 416 20.21 16.58 9.72
N TYR A 417 19.81 15.89 8.64
CA TYR A 417 18.44 15.87 8.13
C TYR A 417 17.45 15.25 9.14
N LEU A 418 17.75 14.08 9.71
CA LEU A 418 16.88 13.46 10.73
C LEU A 418 16.82 14.30 12.02
N ALA A 419 17.95 14.83 12.47
CA ALA A 419 18.03 15.71 13.63
C ALA A 419 17.21 17.00 13.43
N THR A 420 17.12 17.49 12.19
CA THR A 420 16.29 18.65 11.86
C THR A 420 14.81 18.38 12.09
N HIS A 421 14.30 17.21 11.69
CA HIS A 421 12.90 16.82 11.97
C HIS A 421 12.62 16.74 13.48
N LEU A 422 13.56 16.18 14.25
CA LEU A 422 13.45 16.08 15.70
C LEU A 422 13.34 17.46 16.38
N ASN A 423 14.11 18.44 15.89
CA ASN A 423 14.16 19.79 16.43
C ASN A 423 12.97 20.67 16.03
N LEU A 424 12.29 20.39 14.92
CA LEU A 424 11.12 21.16 14.49
C LEU A 424 9.93 21.07 15.47
N ASP A 425 9.71 19.92 16.12
CA ASP A 425 8.60 19.74 17.08
C ASP A 425 8.85 20.49 18.41
N ILE A 426 10.12 20.70 18.74
CA ILE A 426 10.56 21.39 19.96
C ILE A 426 10.38 22.91 19.82
N ALA A 427 10.58 23.44 18.61
CA ALA A 427 10.74 24.87 18.38
C ALA A 427 9.43 25.67 18.21
N GLU A 428 8.25 25.07 18.46
CA GLU A 428 7.00 25.85 18.50
C GLU A 428 7.05 26.87 19.66
N PRO A 429 6.86 28.19 19.41
CA PRO A 429 7.09 29.28 20.36
C PRO A 429 6.42 29.12 21.72
N CYS A 430 5.25 28.47 21.76
CA CYS A 430 4.50 28.24 23.00
C CYS A 430 5.19 27.29 23.99
N LYS A 431 6.20 26.50 23.55
CA LYS A 431 6.94 25.56 24.42
C LYS A 431 8.23 26.18 25.00
N MET A 432 8.74 27.28 24.42
CA MET A 432 10.03 27.85 24.79
C MET A 432 10.08 28.51 26.18
N SER A 433 8.94 28.82 26.80
CA SER A 433 8.91 29.34 28.18
C SER A 433 9.38 28.32 29.22
N THR A 434 9.40 27.03 28.88
CA THR A 434 9.74 25.94 29.82
C THR A 434 10.97 25.14 29.41
N TRP A 435 11.41 25.26 28.14
CA TRP A 435 12.54 24.50 27.64
C TRP A 435 13.84 25.28 27.79
N PRO A 436 14.95 24.65 28.21
CA PRO A 436 16.21 25.36 28.32
C PRO A 436 16.65 25.79 26.91
N LEU A 437 16.59 27.08 26.60
CA LEU A 437 17.06 27.67 25.33
C LEU A 437 18.47 27.18 24.95
N LEU A 438 19.30 26.90 25.96
CA LEU A 438 20.64 26.33 25.81
C LEU A 438 20.66 24.97 25.08
N VAL A 439 19.69 24.09 25.34
CA VAL A 439 19.61 22.77 24.68
C VAL A 439 19.28 22.97 23.22
N PHE A 440 18.24 23.75 22.90
CA PHE A 440 17.88 24.09 21.53
C PHE A 440 19.05 24.71 20.75
N PHE A 441 19.76 25.68 21.34
CA PHE A 441 20.92 26.27 20.69
C PHE A 441 22.07 25.28 20.48
N THR A 442 22.26 24.35 21.41
CA THR A 442 23.25 23.28 21.27
C THR A 442 22.89 22.37 20.11
N ASP A 443 21.61 22.03 19.94
CA ASP A 443 21.13 21.18 18.86
C ASP A 443 21.27 21.86 17.49
N ILE A 444 20.85 23.12 17.36
CA ILE A 444 21.04 23.91 16.13
C ILE A 444 22.52 24.03 15.77
N LYS A 445 23.37 24.29 16.77
CA LYS A 445 24.82 24.37 16.61
C LYS A 445 25.39 23.04 16.09
N ASN A 446 24.96 21.91 16.66
CA ASN A 446 25.41 20.59 16.24
C ASN A 446 24.94 20.26 14.82
N ILE A 447 23.66 20.47 14.50
CA ILE A 447 23.13 20.29 13.13
C ILE A 447 23.94 21.09 12.13
N LEU A 448 24.21 22.37 12.43
CA LEU A 448 24.95 23.25 11.54
C LEU A 448 26.40 22.79 11.33
N LYS A 449 27.07 22.39 12.41
CA LYS A 449 28.43 21.84 12.34
C LYS A 449 28.46 20.57 11.49
N ASP A 450 27.55 19.64 11.75
CA ASP A 450 27.48 18.36 11.06
C ASP A 450 27.18 18.56 9.58
N LEU A 451 26.26 19.48 9.25
CA LEU A 451 25.93 19.84 7.87
C LEU A 451 27.12 20.47 7.13
N ILE A 452 27.79 21.46 7.72
CA ILE A 452 28.97 22.09 7.09
C ILE A 452 30.07 21.05 6.88
N THR A 453 30.34 20.23 7.90
CA THR A 453 31.37 19.19 7.84
C THR A 453 31.07 18.19 6.73
N ALA A 454 29.84 17.67 6.68
CA ALA A 454 29.41 16.70 5.68
C ALA A 454 29.47 17.26 4.26
N LEU A 455 28.99 18.49 4.04
CA LEU A 455 29.00 19.12 2.72
C LEU A 455 30.41 19.48 2.24
N SER A 456 31.37 19.60 3.14
CA SER A 456 32.77 19.93 2.82
C SER A 456 33.68 18.72 2.65
N ASP A 457 33.14 17.51 2.82
CA ASP A 457 33.93 16.30 2.78
C ASP A 457 34.39 15.94 1.37
N GLU A 458 35.70 15.71 1.19
CA GLU A 458 36.30 15.44 -0.13
C GLU A 458 35.79 14.11 -0.72
N THR A 459 35.48 13.11 0.11
CA THR A 459 34.94 11.81 -0.37
C THR A 459 33.51 11.94 -0.86
N TYR A 460 32.67 12.63 -0.09
CA TYR A 460 31.30 12.99 -0.46
C TYR A 460 31.25 13.78 -1.77
N ILE A 461 32.08 14.83 -1.88
CA ILE A 461 32.18 15.66 -3.08
C ILE A 461 32.59 14.81 -4.27
N THR A 462 33.68 14.05 -4.14
CA THR A 462 34.18 13.18 -5.22
C THR A 462 33.10 12.20 -5.67
N LYS A 463 32.39 11.55 -4.74
CA LYS A 463 31.31 10.62 -5.08
C LYS A 463 30.15 11.31 -5.79
N LEU A 464 29.71 12.49 -5.32
CA LEU A 464 28.65 13.23 -6.00
C LEU A 464 29.06 13.71 -7.40
N GLU A 465 30.29 14.17 -7.58
CA GLU A 465 30.79 14.63 -8.88
C GLU A 465 30.98 13.47 -9.87
N THR A 466 31.46 12.32 -9.39
CA THR A 466 31.75 11.15 -10.25
C THR A 466 30.53 10.27 -10.51
N GLU A 467 29.72 9.99 -9.49
CA GLU A 467 28.60 9.05 -9.58
C GLU A 467 27.25 9.75 -9.77
N GLN A 468 27.14 11.05 -9.47
CA GLN A 468 25.89 11.81 -9.46
C GLN A 468 24.78 11.19 -8.59
N LYS A 469 25.17 10.43 -7.56
CA LYS A 469 24.26 9.69 -6.69
C LYS A 469 24.68 9.82 -5.23
N LEU A 470 23.69 9.95 -4.34
CA LEU A 470 23.89 9.89 -2.91
C LEU A 470 23.76 8.45 -2.40
N PHE A 471 24.68 8.05 -1.52
CA PHE A 471 24.59 6.78 -0.80
C PHE A 471 23.21 6.64 -0.13
N MET A 472 22.63 5.43 -0.21
CA MET A 472 21.24 5.03 0.14
C MET A 472 20.16 5.31 -0.91
N TYR A 473 20.37 6.26 -1.84
CA TYR A 473 19.34 6.67 -2.80
C TYR A 473 19.73 6.39 -4.26
N GLU A 474 20.83 5.67 -4.49
CA GLU A 474 21.42 5.39 -5.79
C GLU A 474 20.45 4.75 -6.81
N ASP A 475 19.53 3.93 -6.31
CA ASP A 475 18.52 3.23 -7.09
C ASP A 475 17.09 3.66 -6.74
N LEU A 476 16.94 4.72 -5.94
CA LEU A 476 15.64 5.09 -5.39
C LEU A 476 14.62 5.38 -6.50
N LYS A 477 15.04 6.23 -7.45
CA LYS A 477 14.20 6.70 -8.57
C LYS A 477 13.80 5.58 -9.51
N SER A 478 14.77 4.76 -9.94
CA SER A 478 14.54 3.67 -10.90
C SER A 478 13.75 2.50 -10.30
N GLN A 479 13.98 2.18 -9.02
CA GLN A 479 13.38 1.00 -8.40
C GLN A 479 12.04 1.27 -7.71
N TYR A 480 11.89 2.41 -7.02
CA TYR A 480 10.75 2.63 -6.13
C TYR A 480 9.86 3.79 -6.57
N LEU A 481 10.41 4.85 -7.18
CA LEU A 481 9.64 6.06 -7.49
C LEU A 481 9.16 6.18 -8.94
N SER A 482 9.57 5.28 -9.84
CA SER A 482 9.18 5.30 -11.26
C SER A 482 7.67 5.29 -11.52
N ILE A 483 6.88 4.86 -10.52
CA ILE A 483 5.40 4.89 -10.54
C ILE A 483 4.83 6.30 -10.36
N ILE A 484 5.59 7.22 -9.79
CA ILE A 484 5.16 8.58 -9.51
C ILE A 484 5.55 9.45 -10.71
N ASN A 485 4.59 10.21 -11.22
CA ASN A 485 4.85 11.15 -12.30
C ASN A 485 5.76 12.28 -11.82
N GLU A 486 6.76 12.62 -12.63
CA GLU A 486 7.74 13.67 -12.30
C GLU A 486 7.06 15.04 -12.15
N ASP A 487 6.06 15.36 -13.00
CA ASP A 487 5.32 16.62 -12.90
C ASP A 487 4.52 16.70 -11.60
N LEU A 488 4.00 15.57 -11.09
CA LEU A 488 3.37 15.53 -9.76
C LEU A 488 4.39 15.83 -8.66
N ILE A 489 5.59 15.24 -8.73
CA ILE A 489 6.66 15.54 -7.77
C ILE A 489 6.99 17.03 -7.80
N GLN A 490 7.24 17.60 -8.98
CA GLN A 490 7.55 19.03 -9.12
C GLN A 490 6.42 19.90 -8.59
N ASN A 491 5.16 19.60 -8.95
CA ASN A 491 4.00 20.33 -8.46
C ASN A 491 3.88 20.28 -6.92
N VAL A 492 4.08 19.11 -6.31
CA VAL A 492 4.08 18.98 -4.83
C VAL A 492 5.13 19.90 -4.22
N PHE A 493 6.35 19.89 -4.74
CA PHE A 493 7.43 20.70 -4.18
C PHE A 493 7.26 22.20 -4.43
N SER A 494 6.77 22.62 -5.60
CA SER A 494 6.45 24.03 -5.90
C SER A 494 5.33 24.58 -5.01
N GLU A 495 4.29 23.80 -4.76
CA GLU A 495 3.21 24.23 -3.84
C GLU A 495 3.69 24.26 -2.38
N CYS A 496 4.50 23.28 -1.95
CA CYS A 496 5.14 23.32 -0.64
C CYS A 496 6.07 24.53 -0.48
N GLU A 497 6.81 24.89 -1.52
CA GLU A 497 7.65 26.08 -1.57
C GLU A 497 6.82 27.35 -1.36
N TYR A 498 5.73 27.50 -2.12
CA TYR A 498 4.82 28.63 -2.04
C TYR A 498 4.18 28.76 -0.65
N GLN A 499 3.69 27.66 -0.07
CA GLN A 499 3.16 27.65 1.29
C GLN A 499 4.22 28.01 2.34
N LEU A 500 5.45 27.54 2.16
CA LEU A 500 6.53 27.84 3.08
C LEU A 500 6.88 29.33 3.06
N ARG A 501 7.01 29.92 1.87
CA ARG A 501 7.25 31.37 1.70
C ARG A 501 6.13 32.20 2.31
N SER A 502 4.89 31.96 1.89
CA SER A 502 3.72 32.70 2.38
C SER A 502 3.53 32.58 3.90
N HIS A 503 3.87 31.45 4.51
CA HIS A 503 3.83 31.32 5.96
C HIS A 503 4.85 32.22 6.67
N PHE A 504 6.06 32.37 6.12
CA PHE A 504 7.13 33.15 6.75
C PHE A 504 7.11 34.64 6.40
N ASP A 505 6.60 35.02 5.23
CA ASP A 505 6.44 36.42 4.84
C ASP A 505 5.47 37.17 5.77
N ASN A 506 4.51 36.44 6.35
CA ASN A 506 3.55 36.97 7.31
C ASN A 506 4.04 36.96 8.77
N LEU A 507 5.20 36.38 9.05
CA LEU A 507 5.72 36.28 10.41
C LEU A 507 6.67 37.44 10.70
N SER A 508 6.50 38.07 11.86
CA SER A 508 7.43 39.09 12.33
C SER A 508 8.85 38.52 12.44
N PRO A 509 9.90 39.34 12.19
CA PRO A 509 11.27 38.92 12.40
C PRO A 509 11.47 38.40 13.82
N GLU A 510 12.20 37.30 13.93
CA GLU A 510 12.57 36.76 15.24
C GLU A 510 13.71 37.60 15.82
N ILE A 511 13.39 38.37 16.87
CA ILE A 511 14.33 39.23 17.57
C ILE A 511 14.82 38.46 18.80
N PHE A 512 16.02 37.89 18.70
CA PHE A 512 16.77 37.42 19.86
C PHE A 512 17.98 38.32 20.07
N GLU A 513 18.11 38.86 21.29
CA GLU A 513 19.26 39.69 21.71
C GLU A 513 20.57 38.89 21.79
N ASN A 514 20.50 37.56 21.70
CA ASN A 514 21.69 36.72 21.73
C ASN A 514 22.45 36.80 20.39
N ASN A 515 23.58 37.50 20.39
CA ASN A 515 24.46 37.64 19.23
C ASN A 515 24.84 36.30 18.59
N CYS A 516 25.06 35.24 19.38
CA CYS A 516 25.47 33.96 18.83
C CYS A 516 24.34 33.24 18.08
N TYR A 517 23.09 33.41 18.54
CA TYR A 517 21.94 32.89 17.83
C TYR A 517 21.85 33.48 16.42
N ASN A 518 21.97 34.80 16.31
CA ASN A 518 21.95 35.49 15.01
C ASN A 518 23.09 35.03 14.10
N ILE A 519 24.26 34.74 14.66
CA ILE A 519 25.40 34.19 13.92
C ILE A 519 25.07 32.79 13.39
N TYR A 520 24.57 31.87 14.22
CA TYR A 520 24.20 30.52 13.77
C TYR A 520 23.06 30.56 12.75
N LYS A 521 22.09 31.46 12.92
CA LYS A 521 21.00 31.69 11.98
C LYS A 521 21.51 32.14 10.60
N ASN A 522 22.38 33.16 10.58
CA ASN A 522 23.00 33.65 9.35
C ASN A 522 23.89 32.58 8.70
N LEU A 523 24.62 31.80 9.49
CA LEU A 523 25.46 30.72 9.00
C LEU A 523 24.64 29.58 8.41
N MET A 524 23.54 29.19 9.08
CA MET A 524 22.57 28.21 8.57
C MET A 524 21.95 28.68 7.25
N ALA A 525 21.52 29.94 7.15
CA ALA A 525 20.99 30.50 5.91
C ALA A 525 21.98 30.38 4.74
N ARG A 526 23.25 30.73 4.96
CA ARG A 526 24.33 30.62 3.96
C ARG A 526 24.63 29.18 3.57
N THR A 527 24.65 28.27 4.53
CA THR A 527 24.86 26.83 4.28
C THR A 527 23.71 26.26 3.45
N ILE A 528 22.46 26.56 3.78
CA ILE A 528 21.29 26.07 3.03
C ILE A 528 21.21 26.70 1.64
N HIS A 529 21.49 28.00 1.50
CA HIS A 529 21.60 28.63 0.19
C HIS A 529 22.66 27.93 -0.66
N SER A 530 23.84 27.66 -0.07
CA SER A 530 24.90 26.94 -0.77
C SER A 530 24.47 25.53 -1.16
N LEU A 531 23.73 24.81 -0.29
CA LEU A 531 23.18 23.49 -0.57
C LEU A 531 22.14 23.51 -1.72
N ASN A 532 21.33 24.55 -1.82
CA ASN A 532 20.37 24.70 -2.92
C ASN A 532 21.09 24.88 -4.26
N GLU A 533 22.05 25.80 -4.31
CA GLU A 533 22.80 26.14 -5.52
C GLU A 533 23.80 25.05 -5.93
N SER A 534 24.41 24.39 -4.96
CA SER A 534 25.42 23.35 -5.15
C SER A 534 25.24 22.24 -4.12
N ASN A 535 25.51 21.00 -4.48
CA ASN A 535 25.32 19.89 -3.53
C ASN A 535 26.46 19.76 -2.51
N TYR A 536 27.40 20.70 -2.46
CA TYR A 536 28.56 20.66 -1.57
C TYR A 536 29.06 22.06 -1.21
N LEU A 537 30.01 22.13 -0.28
CA LEU A 537 30.76 23.34 0.06
C LEU A 537 32.21 23.19 -0.39
N ASP A 538 32.68 24.11 -1.23
CA ASP A 538 34.11 24.15 -1.53
C ASP A 538 34.93 24.44 -0.25
N LYS A 539 36.19 23.98 -0.25
CA LYS A 539 37.09 24.04 0.90
C LYS A 539 37.24 25.45 1.48
N ASN A 540 37.20 26.49 0.63
CA ASN A 540 37.33 27.88 1.07
C ASN A 540 36.06 28.36 1.76
N ARG A 541 34.88 28.09 1.19
CA ARG A 541 33.58 28.39 1.82
C ARG A 541 33.41 27.65 3.13
N ALA A 542 33.65 26.34 3.15
CA ALA A 542 33.59 25.52 4.36
C ALA A 542 34.55 26.04 5.45
N GLY A 543 35.79 26.34 5.09
CA GLY A 543 36.77 26.92 6.02
C GLY A 543 36.34 28.28 6.57
N SER A 544 35.74 29.14 5.75
CA SER A 544 35.18 30.42 6.19
C SER A 544 34.00 30.22 7.15
N PHE A 545 33.11 29.29 6.84
CA PHE A 545 31.94 28.98 7.67
C PHE A 545 32.37 28.42 9.02
N MET A 546 33.32 27.48 9.04
CA MET A 546 33.87 26.90 10.26
C MET A 546 34.63 27.92 11.11
N LYS A 547 35.34 28.87 10.51
CA LYS A 547 35.98 29.98 11.26
C LYS A 547 34.94 30.82 12.00
N VAL A 548 33.86 31.23 11.32
CA VAL A 548 32.75 31.98 11.95
C VAL A 548 32.09 31.16 13.06
N TYR A 549 31.93 29.85 12.84
CA TYR A 549 31.42 28.92 13.84
C TYR A 549 32.31 28.90 15.11
N HIS A 550 33.63 28.69 14.97
CA HIS A 550 34.54 28.54 16.11
C HIS A 550 34.73 29.81 16.93
N VAL A 551 34.87 30.98 16.29
CA VAL A 551 35.12 32.27 16.98
C VAL A 551 34.07 32.58 18.06
N ASN A 552 32.84 32.09 17.89
CA ASN A 552 31.74 32.38 18.79
C ASN A 552 31.51 31.29 19.85
N THR A 553 32.10 30.10 19.68
CA THR A 553 31.97 29.03 20.69
C THR A 553 32.71 29.33 21.99
N GLY A 554 33.83 30.07 21.94
CA GLY A 554 34.64 30.39 23.12
C GLY A 554 34.03 31.41 24.07
N LYS A 555 33.07 32.22 23.60
CA LYS A 555 32.43 33.26 24.44
C LYS A 555 31.33 32.74 25.36
N PHE A 556 30.80 31.54 25.14
CA PHE A 556 29.76 30.94 25.98
C PHE A 556 30.30 30.28 27.25
N SER A 557 31.57 29.86 27.27
CA SER A 557 32.14 29.12 28.40
C SER A 557 32.55 30.00 29.58
N GLN A 558 32.45 31.33 29.46
CA GLN A 558 32.84 32.28 30.49
C GLN A 558 31.65 33.13 30.96
N ILE A 559 30.56 32.50 31.37
CA ILE A 559 29.66 33.16 32.32
C ILE A 559 30.44 33.19 33.63
N PRO A 560 30.83 34.37 34.14
CA PRO A 560 31.53 34.45 35.42
C PRO A 560 30.59 33.88 36.47
N VAL A 561 30.93 32.72 37.02
CA VAL A 561 30.35 32.30 38.29
C VAL A 561 30.88 33.32 39.28
N ASP A 562 29.98 34.11 39.86
CA ASP A 562 30.27 35.14 40.86
C ASP A 562 31.13 34.56 41.99
N HIS A 563 32.43 34.65 41.81
CA HIS A 563 33.40 34.64 42.88
C HIS A 563 34.06 36.01 42.84
N ALA A 564 33.60 36.83 43.78
CA ALA A 564 34.17 38.12 44.07
C ALA A 564 35.69 38.03 44.20
N THR A 565 36.34 39.11 43.77
CA THR A 565 37.75 39.49 44.00
C THR A 565 38.83 38.75 43.22
N SER A 566 39.33 39.40 42.16
CA SER A 566 40.74 39.78 42.04
C SER A 566 40.99 40.46 40.69
N VAL A 567 41.48 41.69 40.77
CA VAL A 567 41.83 42.57 39.65
C VAL A 567 43.10 42.03 38.98
N VAL A 568 42.99 41.47 37.78
CA VAL A 568 44.13 41.29 36.88
C VAL A 568 43.73 41.79 35.49
N THR A 569 44.25 42.95 35.15
CA THR A 569 44.20 43.60 33.83
C THR A 569 45.20 42.93 32.91
N ASP A 570 44.72 42.15 31.93
CA ASP A 570 45.54 41.64 30.82
C ASP A 570 45.01 42.20 29.50
N ASP A 571 45.90 42.91 28.79
CA ASP A 571 45.65 43.60 27.51
C ASP A 571 45.46 42.58 26.36
N PHE A 572 44.23 42.10 26.17
CA PHE A 572 43.88 41.36 24.96
C PHE A 572 43.70 42.33 23.78
N LYS A 573 44.68 42.29 22.87
CA LYS A 573 44.70 42.95 21.57
C LYS A 573 43.41 42.64 20.77
N VAL A 574 42.49 43.59 20.76
CA VAL A 574 41.19 43.53 20.07
C VAL A 574 41.42 43.39 18.57
N MET A 575 41.19 42.20 18.02
CA MET A 575 41.06 41.99 16.58
C MET A 575 39.80 42.72 16.09
N SER A 576 39.97 43.67 15.18
CA SER A 576 38.91 44.54 14.67
C SER A 576 37.75 43.75 14.04
N THR A 577 36.57 43.90 14.64
CA THR A 577 35.29 43.24 14.32
C THR A 577 34.60 43.79 13.05
N THR A 578 35.28 44.61 12.26
CA THR A 578 34.70 45.38 11.15
C THR A 578 34.15 44.49 10.01
N LEU A 579 34.52 43.21 9.94
CA LEU A 579 34.01 42.28 8.92
C LEU A 579 32.61 41.71 9.24
N ILE A 580 32.12 41.86 10.48
CA ILE A 580 30.85 41.23 10.92
C ILE A 580 29.66 42.20 10.77
N GLN A 581 29.90 43.51 10.75
CA GLN A 581 28.84 44.53 10.92
C GLN A 581 28.03 44.88 9.65
N ALA A 582 28.46 44.47 8.45
CA ALA A 582 27.76 44.81 7.20
C ALA A 582 26.82 43.70 6.67
N ASN A 583 26.69 42.58 7.37
CA ASN A 583 25.85 41.48 6.89
C ASN A 583 24.40 41.68 7.34
N ALA A 584 23.51 41.92 6.38
CA ALA A 584 22.07 41.85 6.56
C ALA A 584 21.73 40.58 7.34
N ASN A 585 21.09 40.74 8.50
CA ASN A 585 20.58 39.60 9.25
C ASN A 585 19.53 38.91 8.39
N SER A 586 19.64 37.59 8.22
CA SER A 586 18.64 36.84 7.47
C SER A 586 17.26 37.11 8.09
N PRO A 587 16.27 37.54 7.29
CA PRO A 587 14.93 37.87 7.79
C PRO A 587 14.21 36.62 8.28
N LEU A 588 14.61 35.44 7.81
CA LEU A 588 14.00 34.17 8.16
C LEU A 588 14.34 33.75 9.59
N ARG A 589 13.36 33.10 10.24
CA ARG A 589 13.52 32.43 11.54
C ARG A 589 14.31 31.14 11.37
N ILE A 590 15.01 30.65 12.40
CA ILE A 590 15.76 29.38 12.28
C ILE A 590 14.85 28.20 11.89
N ASN A 591 13.61 28.18 12.39
CA ASN A 591 12.64 27.15 12.04
C ASN A 591 12.28 27.16 10.54
N ALA A 592 12.28 28.34 9.92
CA ALA A 592 12.10 28.46 8.47
C ALA A 592 13.27 27.83 7.72
N LEU A 593 14.48 28.15 8.15
CA LEU A 593 15.71 27.59 7.58
C LEU A 593 15.73 26.07 7.71
N LEU A 594 15.39 25.51 8.88
CA LEU A 594 15.28 24.06 9.07
C LEU A 594 14.25 23.41 8.13
N LYS A 595 13.08 24.03 7.93
CA LYS A 595 12.08 23.54 6.98
C LYS A 595 12.57 23.61 5.53
N TRP A 596 13.27 24.68 5.16
CA TRP A 596 13.92 24.81 3.85
C TRP A 596 14.96 23.73 3.62
N PHE A 597 15.81 23.47 4.61
CA PHE A 597 16.79 22.39 4.56
C PHE A 597 16.12 21.03 4.29
N ILE A 598 15.05 20.71 5.03
CA ILE A 598 14.28 19.48 4.81
C ILE A 598 13.73 19.42 3.39
N LEU A 599 13.11 20.50 2.89
CA LEU A 599 12.47 20.51 1.58
C LEU A 599 13.51 20.37 0.44
N ILE A 600 14.63 21.09 0.54
CA ILE A 600 15.78 20.99 -0.39
C ILE A 600 16.37 19.57 -0.37
N TYR A 601 16.52 18.99 0.83
CA TYR A 601 17.02 17.63 0.97
C TYR A 601 16.09 16.61 0.30
N GLU A 602 14.79 16.71 0.55
CA GLU A 602 13.78 15.80 0.02
C GLU A 602 13.69 15.88 -1.51
N ILE A 603 13.72 17.09 -2.10
CA ILE A 603 13.69 17.22 -3.56
C ILE A 603 14.99 16.75 -4.22
N LYS A 604 16.17 17.04 -3.63
CA LYS A 604 17.45 16.68 -4.26
C LYS A 604 17.79 15.20 -4.15
N PHE A 605 17.52 14.61 -2.99
CA PHE A 605 18.07 13.29 -2.66
C PHE A 605 17.01 12.18 -2.61
N ILE A 606 15.74 12.50 -2.39
CA ILE A 606 14.68 11.50 -2.29
C ILE A 606 13.88 11.44 -3.59
N PHE A 607 13.25 12.55 -4.00
CA PHE A 607 12.21 12.51 -5.04
C PHE A 607 12.62 13.05 -6.41
N GLY A 608 13.36 14.16 -6.47
CA GLY A 608 13.75 14.79 -7.72
C GLY A 608 15.09 14.26 -8.23
N ASP A 609 16.02 15.18 -8.46
CA ASP A 609 17.39 14.87 -8.84
C ASP A 609 18.38 15.80 -8.14
N ILE A 610 19.66 15.45 -8.16
CA ILE A 610 20.71 16.24 -7.50
C ILE A 610 20.81 17.68 -8.06
N LYS A 611 20.31 17.93 -9.26
CA LYS A 611 20.34 19.26 -9.91
C LYS A 611 19.09 20.07 -9.58
N SER A 612 18.07 19.45 -8.99
CA SER A 612 16.84 20.09 -8.56
C SER A 612 17.16 21.18 -7.55
N LYS A 613 16.53 22.33 -7.72
CA LYS A 613 16.72 23.50 -6.87
C LYS A 613 15.45 24.34 -6.85
N PHE A 614 15.28 25.11 -5.79
CA PHE A 614 14.24 26.13 -5.75
C PHE A 614 14.78 27.43 -6.31
N ASP A 615 14.08 28.01 -7.27
CA ASP A 615 14.47 29.27 -7.87
C ASP A 615 14.12 30.45 -6.95
N ASN A 616 14.95 31.50 -6.95
CA ASN A 616 14.72 32.71 -6.16
C ASN A 616 14.74 32.52 -4.63
N LEU A 617 15.53 31.57 -4.12
CA LEU A 617 15.80 31.46 -2.69
C LEU A 617 16.73 32.59 -2.22
N ASN A 618 16.14 33.75 -1.92
CA ASN A 618 16.89 34.86 -1.35
C ASN A 618 16.77 34.87 0.19
N PHE A 619 17.76 34.26 0.85
CA PHE A 619 17.86 34.27 2.32
C PHE A 619 18.70 35.43 2.87
N ILE A 620 19.38 36.19 1.99
CA ILE A 620 20.48 37.11 2.30
C ILE A 620 20.14 38.54 1.89
#